data_AF-A0A7X2D452-F1
#
_entry.id   AF-A0A7X2D452-F1
#
_cell.length_a   1.000
_cell.length_b   1.000
_cell.length_c   1.000
_cell.angle_alpha   90.00
_cell.angle_beta   90.00
_cell.angle_gamma   90.00
#
_symmetry.space_group_name_H-M   'P 1'
#
loop_
_entity.id
_entity.type
_entity.pdbx_description
1 polymer ?
#
loop_
_entity_poly.entity_id
_entity_poly.type
_entity_poly.pdbx_seq_one_letter_code
_entity_poly.pdbx_strand_id
1 'polypeptide(L)'
;MTAPLSHRNLSSARARFAYAETVHWPDRWRPEATARVQGLPIQMRTQGLLVTLAMLTGGGDDGQKAFKGVDDTLARTLTTWLLVEAPHRPLGRAGAKAQPFPADLLDILTKAPRADYAAAQREAILLLDQIKIFAKALPRTRT
;
A
#
# COMPACT_ATOMS: atom_id res chain seq x y z
N MET A 1 -15.73 -24.10 -2.73
CA MET A 1 -15.49 -24.14 -1.27
C MET A 1 -14.08 -23.64 -1.00
N THR A 2 -13.91 -22.39 -0.56
CA THR A 2 -12.60 -21.82 -0.19
C THR A 2 -12.35 -22.06 1.30
N ALA A 3 -11.27 -22.78 1.62
CA ALA A 3 -10.85 -23.00 3.00
C ALA A 3 -10.66 -21.66 3.74
N PRO A 4 -10.95 -21.58 5.05
CA PRO A 4 -10.74 -20.36 5.82
C PRO A 4 -9.27 -19.94 5.72
N LEU A 5 -9.03 -18.70 5.31
CA LEU A 5 -7.69 -18.13 5.25
C LEU A 5 -7.11 -18.10 6.67
N SER A 6 -6.20 -19.03 6.98
CA SER A 6 -5.45 -19.00 8.23
C SER A 6 -4.67 -17.69 8.35
N HIS A 7 -4.57 -17.12 9.55
CA HIS A 7 -3.75 -15.95 9.84
C HIS A 7 -2.30 -16.08 9.32
N ARG A 8 -1.75 -17.30 9.30
CA ARG A 8 -0.43 -17.60 8.71
C ARG A 8 -0.40 -17.29 7.21
N ASN A 9 -1.48 -17.52 6.48
CA ASN A 9 -1.56 -17.28 5.05
C ASN A 9 -1.54 -15.78 4.74
N LEU A 10 -2.26 -14.96 5.50
CA LEU A 10 -2.26 -13.50 5.33
C LEU A 10 -0.90 -12.86 5.62
N SER A 11 -0.23 -13.28 6.69
CA SER A 11 1.11 -12.76 7.00
C SER A 11 2.12 -13.12 5.92
N SER A 12 2.10 -14.37 5.43
CA SER A 12 2.98 -14.81 4.36
C SER A 12 2.67 -14.16 3.01
N ALA A 13 1.40 -13.85 2.73
CA ALA A 13 1.00 -13.09 1.54
C ALA A 13 1.54 -11.65 1.61
N ARG A 14 1.35 -10.95 2.74
CA ARG A 14 1.93 -9.63 2.98
C ARG A 14 3.44 -9.63 2.81
N ALA A 15 4.13 -10.59 3.41
CA ALA A 15 5.59 -10.69 3.32
C ALA A 15 6.08 -10.87 1.88
N ARG A 16 5.44 -11.76 1.11
CA ARG A 16 5.77 -11.99 -0.31
C ARG A 16 5.56 -10.73 -1.14
N PHE A 17 4.39 -10.10 -1.00
CA PHE A 17 4.06 -8.88 -1.73
C PHE A 17 5.02 -7.74 -1.36
N ALA A 18 5.25 -7.49 -0.07
CA ALA A 18 6.17 -6.46 0.41
C ALA A 18 7.61 -6.69 -0.08
N TYR A 19 8.10 -7.94 -0.12
CA TYR A 19 9.42 -8.25 -0.67
C TYR A 19 9.49 -7.94 -2.17
N ALA A 20 8.51 -8.39 -2.95
CA ALA A 20 8.46 -8.16 -4.40
C ALA A 20 8.46 -6.65 -4.74
N GLU A 21 7.71 -5.85 -3.97
CA GLU A 21 7.67 -4.41 -4.16
C GLU A 21 9.00 -3.73 -3.79
N THR A 22 9.67 -4.18 -2.72
CA THR A 22 10.86 -3.50 -2.16
C THR A 22 12.19 -3.93 -2.78
N VAL A 23 12.29 -5.15 -3.33
CA VAL A 23 13.54 -5.67 -3.89
C VAL A 23 13.95 -4.90 -5.14
N HIS A 24 12.97 -4.44 -5.94
CA HIS A 24 13.20 -3.74 -7.20
C HIS A 24 13.28 -2.21 -7.06
N TRP A 25 13.29 -1.67 -5.83
CA TRP A 25 13.44 -0.24 -5.64
C TRP A 25 14.78 0.27 -6.21
N PRO A 26 14.76 1.29 -7.09
CA PRO A 26 15.97 1.91 -7.60
C PRO A 26 16.85 2.44 -6.48
N ASP A 27 18.16 2.23 -6.57
CA ASP A 27 19.12 2.62 -5.53
C ASP A 27 19.09 4.12 -5.23
N ARG A 28 18.86 4.96 -6.25
CA ARG A 28 18.69 6.41 -6.09
C ARG A 28 17.52 6.81 -5.19
N TRP A 29 16.47 5.98 -5.17
CA TRP A 29 15.22 6.26 -4.47
C TRP A 29 15.17 5.54 -3.10
N ARG A 30 15.82 4.38 -2.98
CA ARG A 30 15.77 3.54 -1.77
C ARG A 30 15.94 4.30 -0.43
N PRO A 31 16.89 5.25 -0.25
CA PRO A 31 17.01 5.99 1.01
C PRO A 31 15.75 6.79 1.37
N GLU A 32 15.18 7.50 0.40
CA GLU A 32 13.99 8.32 0.57
C GLU A 32 12.75 7.44 0.81
N ALA A 33 12.58 6.37 0.03
CA ALA A 33 11.52 5.38 0.24
C ALA A 33 11.59 4.76 1.63
N THR A 34 12.78 4.30 2.04
CA THR A 34 13.00 3.69 3.35
C THR A 34 12.66 4.67 4.48
N ALA A 35 13.03 5.94 4.35
CA ALA A 35 12.66 6.99 5.32
C ALA A 35 11.14 7.20 5.35
N ARG A 36 10.50 7.31 4.18
CA ARG A 36 9.06 7.54 4.07
C ARG A 36 8.24 6.43 4.72
N VAL A 37 8.57 5.17 4.46
CA VAL A 37 7.85 4.01 5.04
C VAL A 37 8.08 3.84 6.55
N GLN A 38 9.08 4.51 7.15
CA GLN A 38 9.17 4.55 8.63
C GLN A 38 8.02 5.35 9.25
N GLY A 39 7.65 6.47 8.63
CA GLY A 39 6.67 7.42 9.17
C GLY A 39 5.23 7.11 8.78
N LEU A 40 5.02 6.50 7.61
CA LEU A 40 3.67 6.25 7.07
C LEU A 40 2.73 5.44 7.98
N PRO A 41 3.16 4.35 8.65
CA PRO A 41 2.29 3.65 9.58
C PRO A 41 1.79 4.53 10.73
N ILE A 42 2.61 5.47 11.20
CA ILE A 42 2.22 6.39 12.28
C ILE A 42 1.26 7.44 11.72
N GLN A 43 1.60 8.05 10.58
CA GLN A 43 0.74 9.00 9.88
C GLN A 43 -0.66 8.42 9.63
N MET A 44 -0.73 7.16 9.19
CA MET A 44 -1.99 6.49 8.92
C MET A 44 -2.81 6.19 10.18
N ARG A 45 -2.17 5.97 11.33
CA ARG A 45 -2.86 5.83 12.63
C ARG A 45 -3.41 7.18 13.11
N THR A 46 -2.69 8.28 12.88
CA THR A 46 -3.06 9.60 13.40
C THR A 46 -4.05 10.35 12.50
N GLN A 47 -3.86 10.28 11.18
CA GLN A 47 -4.65 11.02 10.19
C GLN A 47 -5.68 10.14 9.45
N GLY A 48 -5.51 8.82 9.52
CA GLY A 48 -6.34 7.86 8.80
C GLY A 48 -5.83 7.55 7.38
N LEU A 49 -6.30 6.41 6.84
CA LEU A 49 -5.95 5.93 5.51
C LEU A 49 -6.33 6.91 4.39
N LEU A 50 -7.54 7.47 4.42
CA LEU A 50 -8.02 8.38 3.36
C LEU A 50 -7.11 9.61 3.21
N VAL A 51 -6.85 10.31 4.32
CA VAL A 51 -6.03 11.53 4.33
C VAL A 51 -4.59 11.21 3.95
N THR A 52 -4.02 10.13 4.49
CA THR A 52 -2.66 9.70 4.15
C THR A 52 -2.52 9.40 2.66
N LEU A 53 -3.49 8.70 2.07
CA LEU A 53 -3.50 8.38 0.64
C LEU A 53 -3.68 9.64 -0.22
N ALA A 54 -4.54 10.58 0.20
CA ALA A 54 -4.70 11.86 -0.47
C ALA A 54 -3.40 12.68 -0.46
N MET A 55 -2.65 12.68 0.65
CA MET A 55 -1.35 13.35 0.71
C MET A 55 -0.29 12.67 -0.17
N LEU A 56 -0.31 11.35 -0.28
CA LEU A 56 0.60 10.61 -1.18
C LEU A 56 0.29 10.85 -2.67
N THR A 57 -0.93 11.26 -3.01
CA THR A 57 -1.39 11.47 -4.39
C THR A 57 -1.47 12.95 -4.78
N GLY A 58 -1.62 13.85 -3.81
CA GLY A 58 -1.79 15.29 -4.01
C GLY A 58 -0.53 16.05 -4.46
N GLY A 59 0.58 15.37 -4.70
CA GLY A 59 1.79 15.98 -5.27
C GLY A 59 1.79 16.11 -6.80
N GLY A 60 0.80 15.50 -7.49
CA GLY A 60 0.69 15.50 -8.94
C GLY A 60 -0.61 16.15 -9.40
N ASP A 61 -0.59 17.46 -9.64
CA ASP A 61 -1.57 18.10 -10.53
C ASP A 61 -1.44 17.43 -11.91
N ASP A 62 -2.59 17.03 -12.47
CA ASP A 62 -2.78 16.30 -13.73
C ASP A 62 -2.67 14.77 -13.62
N GLY A 63 -3.84 14.14 -13.51
CA GLY A 63 -4.08 12.69 -13.43
C GLY A 63 -3.63 11.82 -14.62
N GLN A 64 -2.53 12.16 -15.29
CA GLN A 64 -1.92 11.40 -16.37
C GLN A 64 -0.38 11.53 -16.46
N LYS A 65 0.31 12.17 -15.51
CA LYS A 65 1.78 12.20 -15.50
C LYS A 65 2.34 10.94 -14.83
N ALA A 66 3.29 10.30 -15.52
CA ALA A 66 4.00 9.11 -15.07
C ALA A 66 4.42 9.23 -13.59
N PHE A 67 4.18 8.16 -12.81
CA PHE A 67 4.59 8.01 -11.41
C PHE A 67 6.03 8.46 -11.23
N LYS A 68 6.23 9.66 -10.67
CA LYS A 68 7.52 10.36 -10.73
C LYS A 68 8.30 10.27 -9.44
N GLY A 69 7.71 9.70 -8.39
CA GLY A 69 8.33 9.68 -7.07
C GLY A 69 7.90 8.55 -6.15
N VAL A 70 8.39 8.71 -4.93
CA VAL A 70 8.23 7.77 -3.82
C VAL A 70 6.78 7.59 -3.45
N ASP A 71 6.12 8.72 -3.25
CA ASP A 71 4.78 8.79 -2.71
C ASP A 71 3.76 8.20 -3.69
N ASP A 72 3.91 8.51 -4.98
CA ASP A 72 3.15 7.91 -6.08
C ASP A 72 3.23 6.37 -6.07
N THR A 73 4.45 5.85 -5.93
CA THR A 73 4.66 4.40 -5.95
C THR A 73 4.08 3.75 -4.69
N LEU A 74 4.29 4.36 -3.52
CA LEU A 74 3.71 3.86 -2.26
C LEU A 74 2.18 3.90 -2.27
N ALA A 75 1.58 4.96 -2.84
CA ALA A 75 0.14 5.03 -3.07
C ALA A 75 -0.32 3.85 -3.96
N ARG A 76 0.38 3.59 -5.06
CA ARG A 76 0.06 2.48 -5.97
C ARG A 76 0.23 1.11 -5.32
N THR A 77 1.27 0.91 -4.53
CA THR A 77 1.50 -0.32 -3.76
C THR A 77 0.34 -0.58 -2.79
N LEU A 78 -0.11 0.45 -2.05
CA LEU A 78 -1.27 0.35 -1.15
C LEU A 78 -2.56 0.03 -1.92
N THR A 79 -2.79 0.72 -3.03
CA THR A 79 -3.96 0.49 -3.89
C THR A 79 -4.00 -0.92 -4.44
N THR A 80 -2.87 -1.40 -4.97
CA THR A 80 -2.75 -2.74 -5.54
C THR A 80 -2.99 -3.81 -4.49
N TRP A 81 -2.39 -3.65 -3.30
CA TRP A 81 -2.62 -4.58 -2.20
C TRP A 81 -4.10 -4.62 -1.79
N LEU A 82 -4.68 -3.47 -1.43
CA LEU A 82 -6.01 -3.42 -0.84
C LEU A 82 -7.13 -3.84 -1.80
N LEU A 83 -6.96 -3.64 -3.11
CA LEU A 83 -8.01 -3.91 -4.10
C LEU A 83 -7.79 -5.20 -4.90
N VAL A 84 -6.55 -5.65 -5.10
CA VAL A 84 -6.22 -6.77 -6.01
C VAL A 84 -5.62 -7.95 -5.26
N GLU A 85 -4.49 -7.73 -4.60
CA GLU A 85 -3.59 -8.80 -4.15
C GLU A 85 -3.91 -9.34 -2.76
N ALA A 86 -4.51 -8.53 -1.88
CA ALA A 86 -4.84 -8.96 -0.53
C ALA A 86 -5.83 -10.15 -0.57
N PRO A 87 -5.48 -11.31 0.04
CA PRO A 87 -6.37 -12.48 0.05
C PRO A 87 -7.69 -12.20 0.77
N HIS A 88 -7.65 -11.34 1.78
CA HIS A 88 -8.84 -10.78 2.42
C HIS A 88 -9.04 -9.35 1.91
N ARG A 89 -10.21 -9.08 1.33
CA ARG A 89 -10.52 -7.79 0.70
C ARG A 89 -11.48 -7.00 1.59
N PRO A 90 -10.98 -6.10 2.45
CA PRO A 90 -11.81 -5.38 3.40
C PRO A 90 -12.80 -4.42 2.72
N LEU A 91 -12.51 -3.99 1.49
CA LEU A 91 -13.37 -3.10 0.69
C LEU A 91 -14.25 -3.88 -0.31
N GLY A 92 -14.40 -5.19 -0.11
CA GLY A 92 -15.13 -6.07 -1.02
C GLY A 92 -14.48 -6.20 -2.40
N ARG A 93 -15.29 -6.45 -3.44
CA ARG A 93 -14.84 -6.45 -4.85
C ARG A 93 -15.05 -5.09 -5.53
N ALA A 94 -15.35 -4.04 -4.77
CA ALA A 94 -15.48 -2.69 -5.30
C ALA A 94 -14.13 -2.30 -5.95
N GLY A 95 -14.11 -2.12 -7.27
CA GLY A 95 -12.88 -1.78 -8.00
C GLY A 95 -12.09 -2.97 -8.55
N ALA A 96 -12.73 -4.07 -8.94
CA ALA A 96 -12.13 -5.21 -9.67
C ALA A 96 -11.60 -4.87 -11.09
N LYS A 97 -10.95 -3.71 -11.25
CA LYS A 97 -10.12 -3.40 -12.41
C LYS A 97 -8.82 -4.19 -12.29
N ALA A 98 -8.28 -4.66 -13.42
CA ALA A 98 -7.01 -5.38 -13.45
C ALA A 98 -5.83 -4.53 -12.95
N GLN A 99 -5.91 -3.20 -13.09
CA GLN A 99 -4.93 -2.24 -12.57
C GLN A 99 -5.64 -1.01 -12.00
N PRO A 100 -5.95 -1.00 -10.68
CA PRO A 100 -6.55 0.16 -10.05
C PRO A 100 -5.54 1.31 -9.87
N PHE A 101 -6.05 2.53 -9.90
CA PHE A 101 -5.30 3.75 -9.61
C PHE A 101 -5.58 4.25 -8.18
N PRO A 102 -4.67 5.01 -7.54
CA PRO A 102 -4.92 5.56 -6.20
C PRO A 102 -6.23 6.36 -6.07
N ALA A 103 -6.64 7.05 -7.13
CA ALA A 103 -7.93 7.74 -7.18
C ALA A 103 -9.14 6.79 -7.06
N ASP A 104 -9.07 5.57 -7.61
CA ASP A 104 -10.11 4.56 -7.44
C ASP A 104 -10.23 4.16 -5.96
N LEU A 105 -9.10 3.94 -5.29
CA LEU A 105 -9.09 3.61 -3.85
C LEU A 105 -9.63 4.78 -3.01
N LEU A 106 -9.25 6.02 -3.32
CA LEU A 106 -9.78 7.21 -2.63
C LEU A 106 -11.31 7.26 -2.74
N ASP A 107 -11.85 7.12 -3.96
CA ASP A 107 -13.31 7.13 -4.19
C ASP A 107 -14.02 6.03 -3.38
N ILE A 108 -13.47 4.81 -3.36
CA ILE A 108 -14.03 3.70 -2.57
C ILE A 108 -13.99 4.02 -1.07
N LEU A 109 -12.87 4.54 -0.56
CA LEU A 109 -12.71 4.86 0.86
C LEU A 109 -13.69 5.95 1.33
N THR A 110 -14.05 6.92 0.48
CA THR A 110 -15.04 7.96 0.84
C THR A 110 -16.45 7.41 1.05
N LYS A 111 -16.75 6.24 0.46
CA LYS A 111 -18.07 5.60 0.47
C LYS A 111 -18.12 4.36 1.37
N ALA A 112 -16.96 3.90 1.85
CA ALA A 112 -16.85 2.64 2.58
C ALA A 112 -17.58 2.69 3.94
N PRO A 113 -18.31 1.62 4.32
CA PRO A 113 -18.80 1.48 5.68
C PRO A 113 -17.66 1.59 6.70
N ARG A 114 -17.97 2.09 7.90
CA ARG A 114 -16.97 2.32 8.96
C ARG A 114 -16.14 1.07 9.30
N ALA A 115 -16.76 -0.11 9.31
CA ALA A 115 -16.08 -1.37 9.61
C ALA A 115 -15.06 -1.73 8.52
N ASP A 116 -15.46 -1.62 7.25
CA ASP A 116 -14.64 -1.92 6.08
C ASP A 116 -13.47 -0.93 5.97
N TYR A 117 -13.73 0.35 6.20
CA TYR A 117 -12.70 1.39 6.27
C TYR A 117 -11.66 1.08 7.37
N ALA A 118 -12.11 0.72 8.57
CA ALA A 118 -11.21 0.39 9.67
C ALA A 118 -10.38 -0.87 9.38
N ALA A 119 -10.97 -1.87 8.74
CA ALA A 119 -10.28 -3.08 8.30
C ALA A 119 -9.22 -2.77 7.22
N ALA A 120 -9.56 -1.93 6.23
CA ALA A 120 -8.63 -1.48 5.19
C ALA A 120 -7.46 -0.68 5.77
N GLN A 121 -7.73 0.25 6.69
CA GLN A 121 -6.70 1.01 7.37
C GLN A 121 -5.76 0.10 8.17
N ARG A 122 -6.30 -0.89 8.91
CA ARG A 122 -5.49 -1.85 9.65
C ARG A 122 -4.60 -2.67 8.72
N GLU A 123 -5.14 -3.15 7.61
CA GLU A 123 -4.39 -3.96 6.65
C GLU A 123 -3.30 -3.14 5.94
N ALA A 124 -3.57 -1.89 5.60
CA ALA A 124 -2.58 -0.97 5.03
C ALA A 124 -1.41 -0.73 5.98
N ILE A 125 -1.67 -0.51 7.27
CA ILE A 125 -0.64 -0.37 8.31
C ILE A 125 0.22 -1.64 8.39
N LEU A 126 -0.42 -2.81 8.43
CA LEU A 126 0.29 -4.09 8.51
C LEU A 126 1.18 -4.36 7.29
N LEU A 127 0.74 -3.97 6.09
CA LEU A 127 1.56 -4.03 4.90
C LEU A 127 2.76 -3.07 5.01
N LEU A 128 2.53 -1.82 5.39
CA LEU A 128 3.59 -0.81 5.50
C LEU A 128 4.64 -1.21 6.54
N ASP A 129 4.23 -1.81 7.66
CA ASP A 129 5.17 -2.34 8.66
C ASP A 129 6.03 -3.48 8.08
N GLN A 130 5.49 -4.31 7.19
CA GLN A 130 6.24 -5.35 6.48
C GLN A 130 7.20 -4.78 5.43
N ILE A 131 6.75 -3.79 4.64
CA ILE A 131 7.59 -3.05 3.69
C ILE A 131 8.76 -2.39 4.43
N LYS A 132 8.50 -1.77 5.57
CA LYS A 132 9.50 -1.15 6.45
C LYS A 132 10.59 -2.13 6.89
N ILE A 133 10.24 -3.38 7.19
CA ILE A 133 11.21 -4.42 7.55
C ILE A 133 12.14 -4.71 6.36
N PHE A 134 11.59 -4.98 5.17
CA PHE A 134 12.39 -5.27 3.98
C PHE A 134 13.21 -4.08 3.50
N ALA A 135 12.64 -2.87 3.53
CA ALA A 135 13.32 -1.62 3.17
C ALA A 135 14.58 -1.35 4.01
N LYS A 136 14.63 -1.87 5.25
CA LYS A 136 15.79 -1.80 6.15
C LYS A 136 16.77 -2.96 5.95
N ALA A 137 16.24 -4.16 5.67
CA ALA A 137 17.03 -5.39 5.63
C ALA A 137 17.71 -5.62 4.27
N LEU A 138 17.11 -5.15 3.17
CA LEU A 138 17.65 -5.38 1.83
C LEU A 138 18.84 -4.45 1.57
N PRO A 139 20.00 -5.01 1.16
CA PRO A 139 21.17 -4.20 0.82
C PRO A 139 20.90 -3.36 -0.43
N ARG A 140 21.65 -2.27 -0.59
CA ARG A 140 21.69 -1.53 -1.87
C ARG A 140 22.11 -2.49 -2.97
N THR A 141 21.37 -2.50 -4.06
CA THR A 141 21.66 -3.39 -5.17
C THR A 141 22.82 -2.77 -5.93
N ARG A 142 24.06 -3.27 -5.72
CA ARG A 142 25.23 -2.81 -6.47
C ARG A 142 24.98 -2.97 -7.98
N THR A 143 24.49 -1.93 -8.64
CA THR A 143 24.53 -1.75 -10.10
C THR A 143 25.78 -0.97 -10.48
#